data_AF-A0A7X8HH96-F1
#
_entry.id   AF-A0A7X8HH96-F1
#
_cell.length_a   1.000
_cell.length_b   1.000
_cell.length_c   1.000
_cell.angle_alpha   90.00
_cell.angle_beta   90.00
_cell.angle_gamma   90.00
#
_symmetry.space_group_name_H-M   'P 1'
#
loop_
_entity.id
_entity.type
_entity.pdbx_description
1 polymer ?
#
loop_
_entity_poly.entity_id
_entity_poly.type
_entity_poly.pdbx_seq_one_letter_code
_entity_poly.pdbx_strand_id
1 'polypeptide(L)'
;MKLSKLLKYSLVLLIFSLIAFFILTLYIYYFSNNPAVKTVYAFVVPISIFLVSIMYSRCIRERGLLRGIELWLIYFAIILLMKVILKYPAEIKILYNSIVLASSILGGIIGVNLKNKKAQV
;
A
#
# COMPACT_ATOMS: atom_id res chain seq x y z
N MET A 1 8.91 18.22 4.90
CA MET A 1 8.88 16.74 4.71
C MET A 1 10.27 16.15 4.94
N LYS A 2 10.40 15.06 5.69
CA LYS A 2 11.65 14.27 5.71
C LYS A 2 11.65 13.31 4.52
N LEU A 3 12.02 13.81 3.34
CA LEU A 3 11.99 13.11 2.05
C LEU A 3 12.65 11.70 2.13
N SER A 4 13.76 11.60 2.86
CA SER A 4 14.48 10.34 3.11
C SER A 4 13.60 9.26 3.75
N LYS A 5 12.74 9.62 4.73
CA LYS A 5 11.83 8.65 5.35
C LYS A 5 10.73 8.22 4.38
N LEU A 6 10.16 9.17 3.64
CA LEU A 6 9.15 8.86 2.62
C LEU A 6 9.70 7.86 1.61
N LEU A 7 10.86 8.16 1.02
CA LEU A 7 11.56 7.26 0.08
C LEU A 7 11.80 5.88 0.68
N LYS A 8 12.30 5.80 1.92
CA LYS A 8 12.53 4.51 2.59
C LYS A 8 11.25 3.68 2.69
N TYR A 9 10.14 4.27 3.14
CA TYR A 9 8.89 3.54 3.30
C TYR A 9 8.18 3.24 1.98
N SER A 10 8.34 4.10 0.97
CA SER A 10 7.92 3.80 -0.41
C SER A 10 8.69 2.63 -1.00
N LEU A 11 10.00 2.52 -0.74
CA LEU A 11 10.80 1.34 -1.10
C LEU A 11 10.32 0.08 -0.40
N VAL A 12 10.00 0.17 0.91
CA VAL A 12 9.41 -0.95 1.65
C VAL A 12 8.08 -1.38 1.03
N LEU A 13 7.19 -0.43 0.69
CA LEU A 13 5.92 -0.71 0.01
C LEU A 13 6.16 -1.43 -1.32
N LEU A 14 7.11 -0.94 -2.10
CA LEU A 14 7.45 -1.51 -3.40
C LEU A 14 7.96 -2.95 -3.25
N ILE A 15 8.86 -3.22 -2.31
CA ILE A 15 9.37 -4.58 -2.03
C ILE A 15 8.22 -5.50 -1.59
N PHE A 16 7.38 -5.07 -0.65
CA PHE A 16 6.21 -5.85 -0.22
C PHE A 16 5.26 -6.15 -1.38
N SER A 17 5.01 -5.15 -2.24
CA SER A 17 4.15 -5.33 -3.41
C SER A 17 4.74 -6.31 -4.42
N LEU A 18 6.06 -6.25 -4.66
CA LEU A 18 6.75 -7.20 -5.55
C LEU A 18 6.71 -8.62 -5.00
N ILE A 19 6.95 -8.81 -3.70
CA ILE A 19 6.83 -10.12 -3.05
C ILE A 19 5.40 -10.65 -3.18
N ALA A 20 4.39 -9.81 -2.92
CA ALA A 20 2.99 -10.16 -3.08
C ALA A 20 2.66 -10.57 -4.53
N PHE A 21 3.10 -9.79 -5.52
CA PHE A 21 2.90 -10.10 -6.93
C PHE A 21 3.63 -11.37 -7.37
N PHE A 22 4.82 -11.63 -6.84
CA PHE A 22 5.59 -12.83 -7.11
C PHE A 22 4.87 -14.08 -6.58
N ILE A 23 4.41 -14.04 -5.32
CA ILE A 23 3.60 -15.10 -4.71
C ILE A 23 2.32 -15.32 -5.51
N LEU A 24 1.62 -14.25 -5.91
CA LEU A 24 0.41 -14.32 -6.73
C LEU A 24 0.68 -14.99 -8.08
N THR A 25 1.78 -14.63 -8.73
CA THR A 25 2.15 -15.18 -10.04
C THR A 25 2.44 -16.67 -9.93
N LEU A 26 3.23 -17.09 -8.93
CA LEU A 26 3.46 -18.50 -8.64
C LEU A 26 2.15 -19.23 -8.33
N TYR A 27 1.29 -18.64 -7.51
CA TYR A 27 0.01 -19.26 -7.15
C TYR A 27 -0.91 -19.47 -8.36
N ILE A 28 -1.13 -18.43 -9.18
CA ILE A 28 -1.97 -18.54 -10.38
C ILE A 28 -1.39 -19.56 -11.37
N TYR A 29 -0.07 -19.55 -11.54
CA TYR A 29 0.62 -20.43 -12.47
C TYR A 29 0.58 -21.90 -12.05
N TYR A 30 0.75 -22.20 -10.75
CA TYR A 30 0.85 -23.59 -10.26
C TYR A 30 -0.43 -24.16 -9.64
N PHE A 31 -1.32 -23.33 -9.05
CA PHE A 31 -2.45 -23.81 -8.24
C PHE A 31 -3.85 -23.57 -8.84
N SER A 32 -3.96 -22.97 -10.03
CA SER A 32 -5.20 -22.87 -10.83
C SER A 32 -6.32 -21.95 -10.30
N ASN A 33 -7.30 -21.72 -11.18
CA ASN A 33 -8.31 -20.66 -11.29
C ASN A 33 -9.40 -20.64 -10.18
N ASN A 34 -9.07 -20.93 -8.93
CA ASN A 34 -10.04 -20.89 -7.84
C ASN A 34 -10.47 -19.43 -7.54
N PRO A 35 -11.74 -19.05 -7.75
CA PRO A 35 -12.22 -17.68 -7.59
C PRO A 35 -12.13 -17.18 -6.13
N ALA A 36 -12.21 -18.09 -5.15
CA ALA A 36 -12.04 -17.73 -3.73
C ALA A 36 -10.64 -17.17 -3.48
N VAL A 37 -9.64 -17.75 -4.12
CA VAL A 37 -8.25 -17.38 -3.89
C VAL A 37 -7.89 -16.07 -4.58
N LYS A 38 -8.42 -15.85 -5.79
CA LYS A 38 -8.35 -14.54 -6.46
C LYS A 38 -8.90 -13.40 -5.59
N THR A 39 -9.97 -13.68 -4.83
CA THR A 39 -10.56 -12.72 -3.89
C THR A 39 -9.65 -12.42 -2.71
N VAL A 40 -9.06 -13.45 -2.07
CA VAL A 40 -8.10 -13.27 -0.96
C VAL A 40 -6.88 -12.45 -1.41
N TYR A 41 -6.36 -12.73 -2.61
CA TYR A 41 -5.22 -12.00 -3.15
C TYR A 41 -5.51 -10.52 -3.44
N ALA A 42 -6.76 -10.17 -3.78
CA ALA A 42 -7.14 -8.77 -3.98
C ALA A 42 -6.94 -7.93 -2.70
N PHE A 43 -6.99 -8.53 -1.51
CA PHE A 43 -6.77 -7.85 -0.23
C PHE A 43 -5.29 -7.65 0.12
N VAL A 44 -4.36 -8.31 -0.56
CA VAL A 44 -2.93 -8.24 -0.21
C VAL A 44 -2.39 -6.82 -0.35
N VAL A 45 -2.74 -6.12 -1.42
CA VAL A 45 -2.29 -4.73 -1.63
C VAL A 45 -2.91 -3.75 -0.61
N PRO A 46 -4.24 -3.75 -0.36
CA PRO A 46 -4.85 -3.00 0.74
C PRO A 46 -4.20 -3.24 2.11
N ILE A 47 -3.93 -4.50 2.46
CA ILE A 47 -3.29 -4.85 3.74
C ILE A 47 -1.84 -4.34 3.78
N SER A 48 -1.11 -4.50 2.68
CA SER A 48 0.29 -4.05 2.59
C SER A 48 0.41 -2.54 2.74
N ILE A 49 -0.43 -1.78 2.02
CA ILE A 49 -0.40 -0.31 2.12
C ILE A 49 -0.84 0.16 3.50
N PHE A 50 -1.80 -0.52 4.12
CA PHE A 50 -2.24 -0.25 5.49
C PHE A 50 -1.09 -0.40 6.49
N LEU A 51 -0.38 -1.53 6.46
CA LEU A 51 0.74 -1.81 7.37
C LEU A 51 1.90 -0.82 7.15
N VAL A 52 2.27 -0.56 5.89
CA VAL A 52 3.33 0.40 5.58
C VAL A 52 2.93 1.82 6.00
N SER A 53 1.66 2.19 5.84
CA SER A 53 1.16 3.50 6.28
C SER A 53 1.21 3.67 7.79
N ILE A 54 0.94 2.61 8.57
CA ILE A 54 1.16 2.60 10.02
C ILE A 54 2.63 2.86 10.32
N MET A 55 3.54 2.12 9.70
CA MET A 55 4.98 2.24 9.96
C MET A 55 5.51 3.63 9.59
N TYR A 56 5.13 4.13 8.41
CA TYR A 56 5.52 5.44 7.91
C TYR A 56 5.06 6.56 8.84
N SER A 57 3.80 6.51 9.25
CA SER A 57 3.19 7.56 10.05
C SER A 57 3.72 7.61 11.48
N ARG A 58 4.16 6.47 12.03
CA ARG A 58 4.87 6.42 13.33
C ARG A 58 6.19 7.18 13.33
N CYS A 59 6.84 7.32 12.18
CA CYS A 59 8.16 7.95 12.07
C CYS A 59 8.11 9.48 11.87
N ILE A 60 6.93 10.06 11.71
CA ILE A 60 6.70 11.48 11.44
C ILE A 60 5.75 12.04 12.52
N ARG A 61 5.73 13.37 12.72
CA ARG A 61 4.99 14.02 13.84
C ARG A 61 3.69 14.70 13.37
N GLU A 62 3.30 14.49 12.10
CA GLU A 62 2.22 15.22 11.45
C GLU A 62 0.90 14.42 11.40
N ARG A 63 -0.16 15.05 10.87
CA ARG A 63 -1.51 14.47 10.76
C ARG A 63 -1.49 13.17 9.95
N GLY A 64 -1.98 12.08 10.54
CA GLY A 64 -1.96 10.73 9.93
C GLY A 64 -2.73 10.63 8.61
N LEU A 65 -3.80 11.43 8.46
CA LEU A 65 -4.58 11.50 7.22
C LEU A 65 -3.74 11.95 6.02
N LEU A 66 -2.95 13.02 6.17
CA LEU A 66 -2.07 13.52 5.11
C LEU A 66 -1.02 12.48 4.70
N ARG A 67 -0.47 11.73 5.66
CA ARG A 67 0.56 10.72 5.42
C ARG A 67 0.01 9.48 4.69
N GLY A 68 -1.22 9.09 5.01
CA GLY A 68 -1.94 8.06 4.25
C GLY A 68 -2.21 8.49 2.81
N ILE A 69 -2.61 9.75 2.58
CA ILE A 69 -2.82 10.28 1.22
C ILE A 69 -1.50 10.33 0.43
N GLU A 70 -0.41 10.79 1.03
CA GLU A 70 0.91 10.82 0.38
C GLU A 70 1.37 9.42 -0.07
N LEU A 71 1.24 8.41 0.80
CA LEU A 71 1.59 7.04 0.46
C LEU A 71 0.73 6.49 -0.68
N TRP A 72 -0.57 6.81 -0.66
CA TRP A 72 -1.48 6.41 -1.73
C TRP A 72 -1.13 7.10 -3.05
N LEU A 73 -0.78 8.39 -3.04
CA LEU A 73 -0.37 9.12 -4.24
C LEU A 73 0.88 8.50 -4.88
N ILE A 74 1.86 8.08 -4.06
CA ILE A 74 3.05 7.39 -4.57
C ILE A 74 2.69 6.04 -5.19
N TYR A 75 1.87 5.24 -4.48
CA TYR A 75 1.38 3.97 -5.02
C TYR A 75 0.64 4.16 -6.34
N PHE A 76 -0.24 5.16 -6.42
CA PHE A 76 -1.00 5.46 -7.62
C PHE A 76 -0.11 5.92 -8.77
N ALA A 77 0.90 6.74 -8.49
CA ALA A 77 1.91 7.15 -9.48
C ALA A 77 2.69 5.95 -10.03
N ILE A 78 3.07 4.98 -9.19
CA ILE A 78 3.73 3.74 -9.63
C ILE A 78 2.83 2.95 -10.59
N ILE A 79 1.53 2.80 -10.28
CA ILE A 79 0.60 2.11 -11.18
C ILE A 79 0.49 2.83 -12.52
N LEU A 80 0.37 4.16 -12.52
CA LEU A 80 0.29 4.94 -13.74
C LEU A 80 1.55 4.77 -14.58
N LEU A 81 2.73 4.82 -13.96
CA LEU A 81 4.01 4.58 -14.62
C LEU A 81 4.07 3.17 -15.23
N MET A 82 3.66 2.14 -14.49
CA MET A 82 3.60 0.78 -15.02
C MET A 82 2.65 0.68 -16.22
N LYS A 83 1.50 1.35 -16.16
CA LYS A 83 0.55 1.36 -17.27
C LYS A 83 1.10 2.03 -18.53
N VAL A 84 1.81 3.15 -18.38
CA VAL A 84 2.41 3.89 -19.50
C VAL A 84 3.61 3.15 -20.09
N ILE A 85 4.54 2.69 -19.24
CA ILE A 85 5.82 2.10 -19.68
C ILE A 85 5.64 0.66 -20.16
N LEU A 86 4.92 -0.16 -19.38
CA LEU A 86 4.79 -1.60 -19.64
C LEU A 86 3.56 -1.94 -20.47
N LYS A 87 2.79 -0.92 -20.91
CA LYS A 87 1.48 -1.08 -21.55
C LYS A 87 0.59 -2.07 -20.78
N TYR A 88 0.66 -2.01 -19.45
CA TYR A 88 0.04 -3.01 -18.58
C TYR A 88 -1.48 -3.04 -18.85
N PRO A 89 -2.04 -4.20 -19.27
CA PRO A 89 -3.41 -4.26 -19.78
C PRO A 89 -4.48 -4.15 -18.69
N ALA A 90 -4.10 -4.02 -17.41
CA ALA A 90 -5.08 -3.92 -16.34
C ALA A 90 -5.82 -2.58 -16.34
N GLU A 91 -7.14 -2.69 -16.23
CA GLU A 91 -8.03 -1.56 -16.02
C GLU A 91 -7.85 -0.97 -14.62
N ILE A 92 -7.87 0.35 -14.54
CA ILE A 92 -7.83 1.08 -13.26
C ILE A 92 -9.23 1.00 -12.66
N LYS A 93 -9.46 0.00 -11.80
CA LYS A 93 -10.74 -0.18 -11.12
C LYS A 93 -10.89 0.87 -10.02
N ILE A 94 -11.77 1.85 -10.25
CA ILE A 94 -12.04 2.96 -9.32
C ILE A 94 -12.40 2.46 -7.92
N LEU A 95 -13.29 1.47 -7.83
CA LEU A 95 -13.71 0.90 -6.54
C LEU A 95 -12.56 0.21 -5.79
N TYR A 96 -11.63 -0.40 -6.52
CA TYR A 96 -10.46 -1.03 -5.89
C TYR A 96 -9.49 0.02 -5.36
N ASN A 97 -9.22 1.07 -6.14
CA ASN A 97 -8.31 2.13 -5.72
C ASN A 97 -8.87 2.98 -4.57
N SER A 98 -10.19 3.13 -4.47
CA SER A 98 -10.81 3.79 -3.31
C SER A 98 -10.65 2.96 -2.03
N ILE A 99 -10.74 1.63 -2.12
CA ILE A 99 -10.43 0.74 -0.98
C ILE A 99 -8.96 0.90 -0.58
N VAL A 100 -8.02 0.89 -1.54
CA VAL A 100 -6.59 1.06 -1.25
C VAL A 100 -6.30 2.44 -0.63
N LEU A 101 -6.96 3.50 -1.09
CA LEU A 101 -6.89 4.83 -0.47
C LEU A 101 -7.38 4.81 0.98
N ALA A 102 -8.56 4.25 1.22
CA ALA A 102 -9.13 4.14 2.56
C ALA A 102 -8.20 3.35 3.49
N SER A 103 -7.65 2.22 3.04
CA SER A 103 -6.66 1.44 3.78
C SER A 103 -5.41 2.26 4.12
N SER A 104 -4.88 3.04 3.16
CA SER A 104 -3.72 3.89 3.41
C SER A 104 -4.01 4.98 4.44
N ILE A 105 -5.17 5.64 4.36
CA ILE A 105 -5.59 6.67 5.31
C ILE A 105 -5.77 6.08 6.72
N LEU A 106 -6.47 4.96 6.83
CA LEU A 106 -6.69 4.28 8.13
C LEU A 106 -5.36 3.88 8.77
N GLY A 107 -4.45 3.29 8.00
CA GLY A 107 -3.13 2.95 8.48
C GLY A 107 -2.36 4.18 8.96
N GLY A 108 -2.51 5.31 8.27
CA GLY A 108 -1.84 6.56 8.62
C GLY A 108 -2.35 7.14 9.93
N ILE A 109 -3.67 7.19 10.12
CA ILE A 109 -4.31 7.65 11.35
C ILE A 109 -3.92 6.76 12.54
N ILE A 110 -4.02 5.44 12.39
CA ILE A 110 -3.66 4.47 13.44
C ILE A 110 -2.18 4.58 13.80
N GLY A 111 -1.30 4.74 12.81
CA GLY A 111 0.13 4.90 13.01
C GLY A 111 0.49 6.10 13.88
N VAL A 112 -0.13 7.26 13.63
CA VAL A 112 0.09 8.45 14.46
C VAL A 112 -0.44 8.27 15.88
N ASN A 113 -1.64 7.69 16.02
CA ASN A 113 -2.27 7.48 17.34
C ASN A 113 -1.44 6.53 18.22
N LEU A 114 -0.91 5.43 17.65
CA LEU A 114 -0.03 4.49 18.35
C LEU A 114 1.26 5.14 18.85
N LYS A 115 1.80 6.11 18.10
CA LYS A 115 3.00 6.86 18.48
C LYS A 115 2.71 7.80 19.64
N ASN A 116 1.61 8.56 19.57
CA ASN A 116 1.23 9.50 20.63
C ASN A 116 0.95 8.76 21.94
N LYS A 117 0.31 7.59 21.89
CA LYS A 117 0.09 6.75 23.08
C LYS A 117 1.41 6.29 23.72
N LYS A 118 2.45 5.98 22.93
CA LYS A 118 3.78 5.62 23.45
C LYS A 118 4.61 6.80 23.97
N ALA A 119 4.27 8.04 23.60
CA ALA A 119 4.96 9.23 24.07
C ALA A 119 4.35 9.80 25.37
N GLN A 120 3.19 9.27 25.77
CA GLN A 120 2.45 9.65 26.99
C GLN A 120 2.58 8.60 28.12
N VAL A 121 3.25 7.47 27.85
CA VAL A 121 3.60 6.42 28.82
C VAL A 121 5.10 6.52 29.07
#